data_AF-A0A5C8GP61-F1
#
_entry.id   AF-A0A5C8GP61-F1
#
_cell.length_a   1.000
_cell.length_b   1.000
_cell.length_c   1.000
_cell.angle_alpha   90.00
_cell.angle_beta   90.00
_cell.angle_gamma   90.00
#
_symmetry.space_group_name_H-M   'P 1'
#
loop_
_entity.id
_entity.type
_entity.pdbx_description
1 polymer ?
#
loop_
_entity_poly.entity_id
_entity_poly.type
_entity_poly.pdbx_seq_one_letter_code
_entity_poly.pdbx_strand_id
1 'polypeptide(L)'
;MARTRAVNDNFHDKDNYEKMQFYYHPDHLGSSSYITNLDGEVSQHIEYVPFGEVFIEERNNTWNTPYLFNAKEFDEETGMYYYGARYMNPQNSMWLGVDPLTEKYPNLTGYCYTNNNPVKYIDPTGTDWYRNDETAAIFWQEGNANSITYDGQEYRNIGETYSIYQSGMRYDYQQDKIIKVSDASGRFNVEGGQYIPKSFITDDGTKVSVTFKYKSPTGGYGDYALSKDAVSLLIKGINDANISGAGITSIDVSTTTTGKHSPTSNHYASNGGRAIDIDMVNGISVKNPKSHEKVDAFQRAIRENPILRENFGPNIQEKEGKTKRISGHNNHIHIATQKR
;
A
#
# COMPACT_ATOMS: atom_id res chain seq x y z
N MET A 1 39.11 39.66 -28.83
CA MET A 1 38.11 39.04 -29.74
C MET A 1 38.43 37.56 -29.82
N ALA A 2 37.71 36.73 -29.07
CA ALA A 2 37.88 35.28 -29.11
C ALA A 2 37.23 34.75 -30.40
N ARG A 3 38.00 34.02 -31.22
CA ARG A 3 37.48 33.29 -32.37
C ARG A 3 37.06 31.90 -31.88
N THR A 4 35.77 31.60 -31.93
CA THR A 4 35.24 30.25 -31.74
C THR A 4 35.75 29.37 -32.88
N ARG A 5 36.61 28.40 -32.57
CA ARG A 5 37.00 27.34 -33.49
C ARG A 5 35.98 26.21 -33.32
N ALA A 6 34.82 26.36 -33.94
CA ALA A 6 33.93 25.21 -34.13
C ALA A 6 34.70 24.19 -34.99
N VAL A 7 34.98 23.02 -34.42
CA VAL A 7 35.58 21.91 -35.13
C VAL A 7 34.51 21.38 -36.08
N ASN A 8 34.62 21.76 -37.35
CA ASN A 8 33.81 21.27 -38.45
C ASN A 8 34.19 19.81 -38.73
N ASP A 9 33.77 18.85 -37.90
CA ASP A 9 33.82 17.40 -38.21
C ASP A 9 33.06 16.51 -37.19
N ASN A 10 32.17 17.05 -36.36
CA ASN A 10 31.44 16.25 -35.35
C ASN A 10 30.28 15.41 -35.90
N PHE A 11 30.03 15.42 -37.21
CA PHE A 11 29.00 14.60 -37.84
C PHE A 11 29.61 13.79 -38.99
N HIS A 12 29.70 12.48 -38.79
CA HIS A 12 30.12 11.54 -39.83
C HIS A 12 29.06 11.45 -40.93
N ASP A 13 29.44 10.96 -42.12
CA ASP A 13 28.47 10.68 -43.18
C ASP A 13 27.39 9.70 -42.69
N LYS A 14 26.13 9.84 -43.15
CA LYS A 14 25.00 9.04 -42.64
C LYS A 14 25.25 7.53 -42.73
N ASP A 15 25.95 7.11 -43.78
CA ASP A 15 26.31 5.71 -44.05
C ASP A 15 27.44 5.19 -43.12
N ASN A 16 28.19 6.07 -42.44
CA ASN A 16 29.20 5.69 -41.45
C ASN A 16 28.60 5.45 -40.07
N TYR A 17 27.46 6.06 -39.72
CA TYR A 17 26.77 5.76 -38.47
C TYR A 17 26.24 4.32 -38.44
N GLU A 18 25.84 3.76 -39.59
CA GLU A 18 25.47 2.34 -39.70
C GLU A 18 26.66 1.38 -39.46
N LYS A 19 27.91 1.87 -39.55
CA LYS A 19 29.13 1.09 -39.28
C LYS A 19 29.66 1.23 -37.85
N MET A 20 29.20 2.22 -37.09
CA MET A 20 29.57 2.44 -35.69
C MET A 20 28.45 1.96 -34.75
N GLN A 21 28.06 0.71 -34.93
CA GLN A 21 27.09 0.06 -34.06
C GLN A 21 27.83 -0.66 -32.93
N PHE A 22 27.48 -0.32 -31.70
CA PHE A 22 28.04 -0.93 -30.49
C PHE A 22 26.95 -1.66 -29.71
N TYR A 23 27.31 -2.83 -29.18
CA TYR A 23 26.45 -3.66 -28.34
C TYR A 23 27.01 -3.69 -26.93
N TYR A 24 26.18 -3.31 -25.98
CA TYR A 24 26.52 -3.31 -24.56
C TYR A 24 26.19 -4.66 -23.95
N HIS A 25 27.16 -5.24 -23.26
CA HIS A 25 27.03 -6.48 -22.50
C HIS A 25 27.15 -6.13 -21.02
N PRO A 26 26.02 -5.89 -20.34
CA PRO A 26 26.03 -5.42 -18.97
C PRO A 26 26.35 -6.53 -17.97
N ASP A 27 26.83 -6.12 -16.79
CA ASP A 27 26.87 -6.98 -15.61
C ASP A 27 25.47 -7.15 -14.98
N HIS A 28 25.42 -7.81 -13.82
CA HIS A 28 24.17 -8.10 -13.10
C HIS A 28 23.47 -6.85 -12.51
N LEU A 29 24.15 -5.71 -12.47
CA LEU A 29 23.62 -4.41 -12.04
C LEU A 29 23.27 -3.49 -13.21
N GLY A 30 23.58 -3.88 -14.45
CA GLY A 30 23.39 -3.04 -15.63
C GLY A 30 24.61 -2.18 -15.98
N SER A 31 25.77 -2.37 -15.33
CA SER A 31 27.00 -1.64 -15.65
C SER A 31 27.60 -2.16 -16.94
N SER A 32 28.16 -1.26 -17.75
CA SER A 32 28.87 -1.65 -18.99
C SER A 32 30.09 -2.52 -18.65
N SER A 33 30.07 -3.81 -18.98
CA SER A 33 31.22 -4.70 -18.75
C SER A 33 32.00 -4.93 -20.04
N TYR A 34 31.33 -5.39 -21.10
CA TYR A 34 31.93 -5.51 -22.42
C TYR A 34 31.12 -4.70 -23.44
N ILE A 35 31.82 -4.12 -24.40
CA ILE A 35 31.22 -3.41 -25.54
C ILE A 35 31.84 -3.99 -26.80
N THR A 36 31.00 -4.50 -27.70
CA THR A 36 31.46 -5.08 -28.97
C THR A 36 30.97 -4.27 -30.15
N ASN A 37 31.76 -4.25 -31.23
CA ASN A 37 31.33 -3.68 -32.51
C ASN A 37 30.44 -4.66 -33.30
N LEU A 38 30.05 -4.26 -34.52
CA LEU A 38 29.23 -5.09 -35.42
C LEU A 38 29.87 -6.44 -35.80
N ASP A 39 31.20 -6.51 -35.81
CA ASP A 39 31.96 -7.71 -36.11
C ASP A 39 32.14 -8.62 -34.88
N GLY A 40 31.63 -8.23 -33.72
CA GLY A 40 31.76 -8.96 -32.45
C GLY A 40 33.11 -8.78 -31.76
N GLU A 41 33.95 -7.86 -32.24
CA GLU A 41 35.24 -7.55 -31.62
C GLU A 41 35.03 -6.66 -30.38
N VAL A 42 35.76 -6.96 -29.30
CA VAL A 42 35.71 -6.16 -28.07
C VAL A 42 36.31 -4.77 -28.35
N SER A 43 35.48 -3.75 -28.26
CA SER A 43 35.87 -2.35 -28.36
C SER A 43 36.27 -1.77 -27.01
N GLN A 44 35.59 -2.20 -25.94
CA GLN A 44 35.89 -1.79 -24.57
C GLN A 44 35.54 -2.91 -23.59
N HIS A 45 36.41 -3.11 -22.60
CA HIS A 45 36.23 -4.01 -21.46
C HIS A 45 36.47 -3.21 -20.18
N ILE A 46 35.53 -3.29 -19.24
CA ILE A 46 35.51 -2.47 -18.03
C ILE A 46 35.16 -3.35 -16.84
N GLU A 47 35.94 -3.23 -15.78
CA GLU A 47 35.64 -3.82 -14.47
C GLU A 47 35.61 -2.73 -13.40
N TYR A 48 34.75 -2.91 -12.42
CA TYR A 48 34.51 -1.94 -11.36
C TYR A 48 34.82 -2.54 -9.98
N VAL A 49 35.32 -1.72 -9.06
CA VAL A 49 35.17 -2.02 -7.63
C VAL A 49 33.72 -1.78 -7.19
N PRO A 50 33.28 -2.28 -6.02
CA PRO A 50 31.86 -2.32 -5.66
C PRO A 50 31.07 -1.01 -5.79
N PHE A 51 31.71 0.15 -5.56
CA PHE A 51 31.06 1.46 -5.62
C PHE A 51 31.18 2.18 -6.98
N GLY A 52 31.62 1.46 -8.02
CA GLY A 52 31.63 1.96 -9.40
C GLY A 52 32.89 2.69 -9.83
N GLU A 53 33.93 2.72 -8.99
CA GLU A 53 35.26 3.15 -9.44
C GLU A 53 35.80 2.11 -10.43
N VAL A 54 36.35 2.59 -11.54
CA VAL A 54 36.88 1.74 -12.60
C VAL A 54 38.18 1.11 -12.10
N PHE A 55 38.19 -0.22 -12.03
CA PHE A 55 39.34 -1.02 -11.64
C PHE A 55 40.22 -1.36 -12.84
N ILE A 56 39.57 -1.80 -13.93
CA ILE A 56 40.21 -2.15 -15.20
C ILE A 56 39.43 -1.45 -16.30
N GLU A 57 40.16 -0.84 -17.23
CA GLU A 57 39.60 -0.34 -18.49
C GLU A 57 40.57 -0.67 -19.63
N GLU A 58 40.12 -1.50 -20.55
CA GLU A 58 40.83 -1.84 -21.77
C GLU A 58 39.97 -1.38 -22.94
N ARG A 59 40.50 -0.48 -23.78
CA ARG A 59 39.75 0.07 -24.92
C ARG A 59 40.59 0.14 -26.17
N ASN A 60 39.95 0.00 -27.32
CA ASN A 60 40.54 0.37 -28.60
C ASN A 60 40.39 1.90 -28.82
N ASN A 61 41.10 2.45 -29.82
CA ASN A 61 41.04 3.89 -30.10
C ASN A 61 39.80 4.31 -30.91
N THR A 62 38.80 3.44 -31.05
CA THR A 62 37.66 3.65 -31.93
C THR A 62 36.42 4.12 -31.18
N TRP A 63 36.29 3.76 -29.89
CA TRP A 63 35.14 4.13 -29.07
C TRP A 63 35.51 4.26 -27.59
N ASN A 64 34.86 5.19 -26.90
CA ASN A 64 34.88 5.31 -25.45
C ASN A 64 33.47 5.63 -24.97
N THR A 65 32.80 4.69 -24.31
CA THR A 65 31.47 4.97 -23.77
C THR A 65 31.56 5.93 -22.58
N PRO A 66 30.71 6.95 -22.50
CA PRO A 66 30.56 7.71 -21.26
C PRO A 66 29.66 6.97 -20.25
N TYR A 67 28.89 5.97 -20.69
CA TYR A 67 27.98 5.21 -19.83
C TYR A 67 28.69 3.99 -19.23
N LEU A 68 29.01 4.06 -17.94
CA LEU A 68 29.82 3.06 -17.23
C LEU A 68 28.98 2.34 -16.16
N PHE A 69 29.26 2.57 -14.87
CA PHE A 69 28.58 1.93 -13.74
C PHE A 69 27.07 2.21 -13.74
N ASN A 70 26.25 1.16 -13.60
CA ASN A 70 24.79 1.19 -13.66
C ASN A 70 24.22 1.88 -14.93
N ALA A 71 24.98 1.84 -16.04
CA ALA A 71 24.71 2.57 -17.27
C ALA A 71 24.56 4.09 -17.09
N LYS A 72 25.16 4.66 -16.03
CA LYS A 72 25.18 6.10 -15.80
C LYS A 72 26.35 6.75 -16.48
N GLU A 73 26.11 7.97 -16.94
CA GLU A 73 27.12 8.83 -17.52
C GLU A 73 28.17 9.16 -16.46
N PHE A 74 29.43 8.82 -16.75
CA PHE A 74 30.60 9.24 -16.01
C PHE A 74 31.10 10.55 -16.60
N ASP A 75 30.99 11.61 -15.81
CA ASP A 75 31.51 12.92 -16.13
C ASP A 75 33.01 12.93 -15.84
N GLU A 76 33.84 12.87 -16.89
CA GLU A 76 35.30 12.78 -16.78
C GLU A 76 35.92 14.04 -16.17
N GLU A 77 35.31 15.22 -16.33
CA GLU A 77 35.78 16.47 -15.77
C GLU A 77 35.68 16.52 -14.23
N THR A 78 34.66 15.86 -13.68
CA THR A 78 34.40 15.81 -12.23
C THR A 78 34.80 14.50 -11.57
N GLY A 79 34.93 13.42 -12.35
CA GLY A 79 35.15 12.07 -11.86
C GLY A 79 33.94 11.47 -11.14
N MET A 80 32.73 11.89 -11.52
CA MET A 80 31.48 11.52 -10.85
C MET A 80 30.45 10.97 -11.84
N TYR A 81 29.54 10.15 -11.32
CA TYR A 81 28.41 9.63 -12.07
C TYR A 81 27.19 10.53 -11.95
N TYR A 82 26.58 10.89 -13.08
CA TYR A 82 25.32 11.61 -13.10
C TYR A 82 24.13 10.63 -13.08
N TYR A 83 23.35 10.69 -12.01
CA TYR A 83 22.20 9.80 -11.79
C TYR A 83 20.85 10.46 -12.08
N GLY A 84 20.82 11.72 -12.51
CA GLY A 84 19.61 12.50 -12.69
C GLY A 84 19.41 13.49 -11.55
N ALA A 85 19.03 13.00 -10.36
CA ALA A 85 18.80 13.87 -9.20
C ALA A 85 20.07 14.22 -8.40
N ARG A 86 21.10 13.37 -8.44
CA ARG A 86 22.35 13.55 -7.70
C ARG A 86 23.57 13.09 -8.51
N TYR A 87 24.74 13.56 -8.09
CA TYR A 87 26.03 13.05 -8.52
C TYR A 87 26.57 12.06 -7.48
N MET A 88 27.01 10.89 -7.92
CA MET A 88 27.67 9.88 -7.09
C MET A 88 29.17 9.94 -7.30
N ASN A 89 29.94 10.06 -6.21
CA ASN A 89 31.39 9.99 -6.25
C ASN A 89 31.84 8.54 -5.98
N PRO A 90 32.38 7.83 -6.99
CA PRO A 90 32.75 6.43 -6.84
C PRO A 90 33.96 6.23 -5.92
N GLN A 91 34.93 7.15 -5.91
CA GLN A 91 36.13 7.09 -5.07
C GLN A 91 35.79 7.22 -3.59
N ASN A 92 34.86 8.13 -3.27
CA ASN A 92 34.39 8.34 -1.90
C ASN A 92 33.23 7.43 -1.50
N SER A 93 32.65 6.68 -2.45
CA SER A 93 31.52 5.77 -2.21
C SER A 93 30.26 6.48 -1.67
N MET A 94 30.06 7.76 -2.04
CA MET A 94 29.01 8.61 -1.47
C MET A 94 28.36 9.52 -2.52
N TRP A 95 27.13 9.95 -2.22
CA TRP A 95 26.49 11.04 -2.94
C TRP A 95 27.17 12.38 -2.65
N LEU A 96 27.23 13.27 -3.64
CA LEU A 96 27.71 14.64 -3.45
C LEU A 96 26.69 15.53 -2.72
N GLY A 97 25.39 15.24 -2.88
CA GLY A 97 24.28 15.96 -2.25
C GLY A 97 23.52 15.10 -1.26
N VAL A 98 22.87 15.75 -0.29
CA VAL A 98 21.96 15.09 0.65
C VAL A 98 20.80 14.46 -0.10
N ASP A 99 20.46 13.22 0.24
CA ASP A 99 19.30 12.51 -0.26
C ASP A 99 18.01 13.32 -0.03
N PRO A 100 17.24 13.63 -1.09
CA PRO A 100 15.92 14.25 -0.94
C PRO A 100 14.99 13.44 -0.02
N LEU A 101 15.22 12.14 0.11
CA LEU A 101 14.47 11.21 0.95
C LEU A 101 15.24 10.81 2.20
N THR A 102 16.21 11.60 2.67
CA THR A 102 17.01 11.26 3.87
C THR A 102 16.15 10.98 5.10
N GLU A 103 14.99 11.62 5.25
CA GLU A 103 14.07 11.41 6.38
C GLU A 103 13.43 10.02 6.37
N LYS A 104 13.24 9.43 5.17
CA LYS A 104 12.71 8.06 5.00
C LYS A 104 13.63 7.01 5.61
N TYR A 105 14.94 7.28 5.69
CA TYR A 105 15.96 6.34 6.14
C TYR A 105 16.71 6.89 7.36
N PRO A 106 16.07 6.98 8.54
CA PRO A 106 16.65 7.63 9.72
C PRO A 106 17.92 6.91 10.26
N ASN A 107 18.12 5.66 9.86
CA ASN A 107 19.28 4.85 10.20
C ASN A 107 20.44 4.96 9.19
N LEU A 108 20.27 5.74 8.11
CA LEU A 108 21.30 5.98 7.10
C LEU A 108 21.65 7.45 7.04
N THR A 109 22.89 7.74 6.65
CA THR A 109 23.28 9.10 6.28
C THR A 109 22.66 9.45 4.93
N GLY A 110 22.20 10.69 4.75
CA GLY A 110 21.69 11.19 3.47
C GLY A 110 22.73 11.18 2.34
N TYR A 111 23.99 10.86 2.62
CA TYR A 111 25.04 10.70 1.62
C TYR A 111 25.30 9.23 1.24
N CYS A 112 24.58 8.28 1.85
CA CYS A 112 24.79 6.84 1.66
C CYS A 112 24.35 6.39 0.27
N TYR A 113 25.27 5.81 -0.50
CA TYR A 113 24.92 5.13 -1.74
C TYR A 113 24.35 3.74 -1.42
N THR A 114 23.14 3.47 -1.90
CA THR A 114 22.50 2.13 -1.95
C THR A 114 22.57 1.31 -0.65
N ASN A 115 22.27 1.93 0.50
CA ASN A 115 22.33 1.29 1.82
C ASN A 115 23.67 0.57 2.08
N ASN A 116 24.75 1.14 1.54
CA ASN A 116 26.12 0.63 1.65
C ASN A 116 26.30 -0.79 1.09
N ASN A 117 25.45 -1.22 0.14
CA ASN A 117 25.53 -2.54 -0.49
C ASN A 117 25.33 -2.45 -2.02
N PRO A 118 26.27 -1.81 -2.73
CA PRO A 118 26.16 -1.55 -4.16
C PRO A 118 26.31 -2.80 -5.03
N VAL A 119 26.80 -3.92 -4.49
CA VAL A 119 26.85 -5.22 -5.18
C VAL A 119 25.45 -5.80 -5.37
N LYS A 120 24.50 -5.40 -4.51
CA LYS A 120 23.13 -5.92 -4.49
C LYS A 120 22.10 -4.90 -4.95
N TYR A 121 22.40 -3.61 -4.77
CA TYR A 121 21.44 -2.52 -4.88
C TYR A 121 21.91 -1.45 -5.88
N ILE A 122 20.97 -0.87 -6.62
CA ILE A 122 21.14 0.18 -7.63
C ILE A 122 20.13 1.29 -7.35
N ASP A 123 20.52 2.52 -7.62
CA ASP A 123 19.65 3.70 -7.62
C ASP A 123 19.58 4.22 -9.07
N PRO A 124 18.50 3.99 -9.84
CA PRO A 124 18.42 4.41 -11.25
C PRO A 124 18.18 5.91 -11.45
N THR A 125 17.76 6.65 -10.43
CA THR A 125 17.32 8.05 -10.56
C THR A 125 18.10 9.02 -9.67
N GLY A 126 18.99 8.51 -8.83
CA GLY A 126 19.70 9.26 -7.81
C GLY A 126 18.78 9.72 -6.70
N THR A 127 17.68 9.01 -6.42
CA THR A 127 16.73 9.36 -5.36
C THR A 127 16.49 8.23 -4.38
N ASP A 128 16.49 6.98 -4.84
CA ASP A 128 16.24 5.83 -3.98
C ASP A 128 16.73 4.52 -4.65
N TRP A 129 16.98 3.48 -3.86
CA TRP A 129 17.60 2.22 -4.28
C TRP A 129 16.63 1.03 -4.18
N TYR A 130 16.91 -0.08 -4.87
CA TYR A 130 15.95 -1.22 -4.94
C TYR A 130 16.67 -2.61 -4.88
N ARG A 131 16.09 -3.76 -5.34
CA ARG A 131 16.65 -5.11 -5.75
C ARG A 131 15.96 -5.94 -6.94
N ASN A 132 16.65 -6.60 -7.92
CA ASN A 132 16.07 -7.64 -8.85
C ASN A 132 16.10 -8.97 -8.11
N ASP A 133 15.30 -9.93 -8.58
CA ASP A 133 15.40 -11.29 -8.06
C ASP A 133 15.68 -12.39 -9.08
N GLU A 134 15.81 -12.07 -10.37
CA GLU A 134 16.43 -12.94 -11.39
C GLU A 134 17.90 -12.58 -11.63
N THR A 135 18.27 -11.28 -11.61
CA THR A 135 19.62 -10.77 -11.89
C THR A 135 20.26 -9.90 -10.79
N ALA A 136 19.54 -9.55 -9.74
CA ALA A 136 19.81 -8.47 -8.75
C ALA A 136 19.71 -6.94 -9.15
N ALA A 137 19.68 -6.49 -10.42
CA ALA A 137 19.22 -5.16 -10.95
C ALA A 137 17.77 -4.60 -10.71
N ILE A 138 17.50 -3.28 -10.79
CA ILE A 138 16.32 -2.76 -10.09
C ILE A 138 15.73 -1.40 -10.48
N PHE A 139 14.42 -1.24 -10.26
CA PHE A 139 13.58 -0.14 -10.68
C PHE A 139 12.70 0.46 -9.58
N TRP A 140 12.59 1.81 -9.56
CA TRP A 140 11.66 2.57 -8.72
C TRP A 140 10.28 2.67 -9.32
N GLN A 141 9.25 2.58 -8.48
CA GLN A 141 7.95 3.13 -8.81
C GLN A 141 7.21 3.59 -7.56
N GLU A 142 6.49 4.69 -7.71
CA GLU A 142 5.45 5.13 -6.77
C GLU A 142 4.34 4.06 -6.69
N GLY A 143 4.21 3.38 -5.55
CA GLY A 143 3.18 2.36 -5.33
C GLY A 143 3.57 1.22 -4.38
N ASN A 144 2.64 0.28 -4.21
CA ASN A 144 2.70 -0.87 -3.29
C ASN A 144 2.85 -2.23 -4.02
N ALA A 145 3.24 -2.21 -5.30
CA ALA A 145 3.48 -3.42 -6.08
C ALA A 145 4.77 -4.11 -5.62
N ASN A 146 4.71 -5.42 -5.35
CA ASN A 146 5.87 -6.21 -4.91
C ASN A 146 6.86 -6.50 -6.05
N SER A 147 6.41 -6.41 -7.31
CA SER A 147 7.26 -6.50 -8.50
C SER A 147 6.68 -5.71 -9.68
N ILE A 148 7.52 -5.38 -10.66
CA ILE A 148 7.12 -4.75 -11.93
C ILE A 148 7.82 -5.42 -13.12
N THR A 149 7.23 -5.32 -14.31
CA THR A 149 7.88 -5.73 -15.57
C THR A 149 8.24 -4.50 -16.41
N TYR A 150 9.53 -4.28 -16.68
CA TYR A 150 10.03 -3.20 -17.55
C TYR A 150 10.97 -3.80 -18.60
N ASP A 151 10.76 -3.45 -19.87
CA ASP A 151 11.51 -4.00 -21.02
C ASP A 151 11.65 -5.54 -21.02
N GLY A 152 10.60 -6.23 -20.56
CA GLY A 152 10.56 -7.69 -20.48
C GLY A 152 11.23 -8.33 -19.26
N GLN A 153 11.80 -7.55 -18.33
CA GLN A 153 12.42 -8.05 -17.09
C GLN A 153 11.60 -7.75 -15.83
N GLU A 154 11.59 -8.65 -14.85
CA GLU A 154 10.88 -8.48 -13.56
C GLU A 154 11.79 -7.89 -12.47
N TYR A 155 11.36 -6.81 -11.82
CA TYR A 155 12.10 -6.09 -10.77
C TYR A 155 11.32 -6.13 -9.45
N ARG A 156 11.98 -6.36 -8.29
CA ARG A 156 11.30 -6.30 -6.98
C ARG A 156 11.43 -4.91 -6.34
N ASN A 157 10.31 -4.44 -5.84
CA ASN A 157 10.18 -3.13 -5.22
C ASN A 157 10.85 -3.10 -3.83
N ILE A 158 11.55 -2.01 -3.53
CA ILE A 158 11.84 -1.60 -2.15
C ILE A 158 11.15 -0.25 -1.96
N GLY A 159 9.99 -0.30 -1.31
CA GLY A 159 9.03 0.81 -1.32
C GLY A 159 9.33 1.87 -0.27
N GLU A 160 8.48 2.89 -0.27
CA GLU A 160 8.44 3.97 0.72
C GLU A 160 7.77 3.58 2.03
N THR A 161 7.36 2.32 2.14
CA THR A 161 6.42 1.88 3.15
C THR A 161 7.05 1.16 4.33
N TYR A 162 7.01 1.74 5.53
CA TYR A 162 7.34 1.04 6.77
C TYR A 162 6.11 0.87 7.67
N SER A 163 6.10 -0.17 8.49
CA SER A 163 4.95 -0.50 9.35
C SER A 163 5.32 -0.43 10.82
N ILE A 164 4.55 0.26 11.65
CA ILE A 164 4.68 0.23 13.13
C ILE A 164 3.46 -0.41 13.78
N TYR A 165 3.64 -1.05 14.93
CA TYR A 165 2.57 -1.66 15.71
C TYR A 165 2.35 -0.89 17.01
N GLN A 166 1.18 -0.28 17.18
CA GLN A 166 0.81 0.45 18.40
C GLN A 166 -0.67 0.22 18.72
N SER A 167 -0.99 -0.03 20.01
CA SER A 167 -2.36 -0.21 20.48
C SER A 167 -3.16 -1.30 19.73
N GLY A 168 -2.49 -2.35 19.24
CA GLY A 168 -3.09 -3.46 18.48
C GLY A 168 -3.29 -3.20 16.99
N MET A 169 -2.86 -2.02 16.50
CA MET A 169 -2.98 -1.59 15.11
C MET A 169 -1.60 -1.54 14.44
N ARG A 170 -1.54 -1.94 13.17
CA ARG A 170 -0.41 -1.80 12.26
C ARG A 170 -0.62 -0.55 11.40
N TYR A 171 0.28 0.42 11.46
CA TYR A 171 0.25 1.62 10.64
C TYR A 171 1.33 1.51 9.58
N ASP A 172 0.94 1.51 8.32
CA ASP A 172 1.80 1.53 7.15
C ASP A 172 1.98 3.00 6.71
N TYR A 173 3.22 3.46 6.69
CA TYR A 173 3.63 4.85 6.42
C TYR A 173 4.34 4.93 5.09
N GLN A 174 4.03 5.90 4.23
CA GLN A 174 4.80 6.27 3.05
C GLN A 174 5.42 7.66 3.27
N GLN A 175 6.75 7.78 3.26
CA GLN A 175 7.46 9.05 3.52
C GLN A 175 6.89 9.79 4.76
N ASP A 176 6.76 9.09 5.89
CA ASP A 176 6.20 9.57 7.17
C ASP A 176 4.72 9.99 7.17
N LYS A 177 3.99 9.78 6.06
CA LYS A 177 2.53 9.89 6.01
C LYS A 177 1.88 8.53 6.14
N ILE A 178 0.88 8.41 7.00
CA ILE A 178 0.11 7.17 7.12
C ILE A 178 -0.66 6.93 5.82
N ILE A 179 -0.37 5.83 5.13
CA ILE A 179 -1.07 5.43 3.90
C ILE A 179 -2.06 4.29 4.12
N LYS A 180 -1.83 3.47 5.15
CA LYS A 180 -2.73 2.37 5.49
C LYS A 180 -2.65 2.06 6.97
N VAL A 181 -3.77 1.70 7.58
CA VAL A 181 -3.84 1.29 8.98
C VAL A 181 -4.57 -0.04 9.01
N SER A 182 -3.92 -1.12 9.42
CA SER A 182 -4.48 -2.48 9.52
C SER A 182 -4.42 -2.98 10.96
N ASP A 183 -5.02 -4.14 11.27
CA ASP A 183 -4.82 -4.76 12.58
C ASP A 183 -3.51 -5.58 12.62
N ALA A 184 -3.08 -5.97 13.83
CA ALA A 184 -1.86 -6.76 14.04
C ALA A 184 -1.86 -8.13 13.34
N SER A 185 -2.98 -8.60 12.79
CA SER A 185 -3.09 -9.90 12.11
C SER A 185 -2.81 -9.84 10.60
N GLY A 186 -2.66 -8.63 10.04
CA GLY A 186 -2.43 -8.44 8.60
C GLY A 186 -3.62 -8.84 7.73
N ARG A 187 -4.79 -9.14 8.34
CA ARG A 187 -6.01 -9.60 7.65
C ARG A 187 -6.88 -8.46 7.14
N PHE A 188 -6.36 -7.23 7.10
CA PHE A 188 -7.13 -6.05 6.71
C PHE A 188 -6.36 -5.09 5.80
N ASN A 189 -6.98 -4.72 4.67
CA ASN A 189 -6.63 -3.60 3.80
C ASN A 189 -7.69 -2.51 4.04
N VAL A 190 -7.28 -1.31 4.48
CA VAL A 190 -8.22 -0.20 4.66
C VAL A 190 -8.19 0.69 3.44
N GLU A 191 -8.79 0.20 2.36
CA GLU A 191 -9.62 1.06 1.52
C GLU A 191 -11.08 0.82 1.93
N GLY A 192 -11.55 1.60 2.90
CA GLY A 192 -12.98 1.76 3.19
C GLY A 192 -13.60 0.99 4.37
N GLY A 193 -12.81 0.21 5.13
CA GLY A 193 -13.30 -0.48 6.33
C GLY A 193 -13.08 0.32 7.63
N GLN A 194 -14.14 0.51 8.43
CA GLN A 194 -14.16 1.24 9.70
C GLN A 194 -14.60 0.31 10.83
N TYR A 195 -13.96 0.40 12.00
CA TYR A 195 -14.45 -0.26 13.22
C TYR A 195 -15.61 0.55 13.83
N ILE A 196 -16.56 -0.14 14.48
CA ILE A 196 -17.56 0.56 15.29
C ILE A 196 -16.83 1.16 16.49
N PRO A 197 -16.94 2.49 16.74
CA PRO A 197 -16.28 3.10 17.88
C PRO A 197 -16.80 2.49 19.19
N LYS A 198 -15.92 2.28 20.17
CA LYS A 198 -16.30 1.76 21.51
C LYS A 198 -17.25 2.68 22.26
N SER A 199 -17.31 3.95 21.88
CA SER A 199 -18.35 4.88 22.30
C SER A 199 -18.47 6.05 21.32
N PHE A 200 -19.65 6.66 21.25
CA PHE A 200 -19.91 7.88 20.49
C PHE A 200 -20.97 8.73 21.19
N ILE A 201 -21.15 9.97 20.74
CA ILE A 201 -22.16 10.91 21.25
C ILE A 201 -23.20 11.12 20.15
N THR A 202 -24.48 10.97 20.46
CA THR A 202 -25.59 11.30 19.56
C THR A 202 -25.93 12.79 19.62
N ASP A 203 -26.66 13.30 18.63
CA ASP A 203 -26.98 14.73 18.48
C ASP A 203 -27.82 15.29 19.64
N ASP A 204 -28.55 14.43 20.35
CA ASP A 204 -29.26 14.76 21.59
C ASP A 204 -28.34 14.87 22.83
N GLY A 205 -27.02 14.69 22.65
CA GLY A 205 -26.00 14.73 23.70
C GLY A 205 -25.81 13.40 24.45
N THR A 206 -26.55 12.34 24.11
CA THR A 206 -26.44 11.04 24.79
C THR A 206 -25.14 10.34 24.42
N LYS A 207 -24.34 9.94 25.42
CA LYS A 207 -23.17 9.07 25.22
C LYS A 207 -23.60 7.61 25.11
N VAL A 208 -23.30 6.99 23.98
CA VAL A 208 -23.58 5.58 23.70
C VAL A 208 -22.30 4.76 23.84
N SER A 209 -22.35 3.68 24.62
CA SER A 209 -21.24 2.74 24.78
C SER A 209 -21.46 1.46 23.97
N VAL A 210 -20.43 0.99 23.26
CA VAL A 210 -20.48 -0.19 22.40
C VAL A 210 -19.58 -1.28 23.00
N THR A 211 -20.19 -2.38 23.43
CA THR A 211 -19.50 -3.55 23.95
C THR A 211 -19.50 -4.65 22.91
N PHE A 212 -18.40 -5.39 22.79
CA PHE A 212 -18.32 -6.55 21.92
C PHE A 212 -18.28 -7.82 22.76
N LYS A 213 -19.24 -8.72 22.57
CA LYS A 213 -19.31 -9.94 23.37
C LYS A 213 -18.36 -11.02 22.84
N TYR A 214 -17.65 -11.66 23.77
CA TYR A 214 -16.81 -12.82 23.48
C TYR A 214 -17.69 -14.09 23.43
N LYS A 215 -17.93 -14.65 22.24
CA LYS A 215 -18.10 -16.10 21.98
C LYS A 215 -18.71 -16.37 20.60
N SER A 216 -17.86 -16.82 19.67
CA SER A 216 -18.27 -17.85 18.72
C SER A 216 -17.83 -19.21 19.26
N PRO A 217 -18.64 -20.29 19.18
CA PRO A 217 -18.23 -21.66 19.48
C PRO A 217 -17.03 -22.15 18.64
N THR A 218 -16.66 -21.41 17.58
CA THR A 218 -15.54 -21.70 16.68
C THR A 218 -14.39 -20.68 16.78
N GLY A 219 -14.33 -19.86 17.84
CA GLY A 219 -13.13 -19.08 18.18
C GLY A 219 -12.84 -17.83 17.32
N GLY A 220 -13.82 -17.30 16.58
CA GLY A 220 -13.67 -16.03 15.84
C GLY A 220 -14.03 -14.79 16.68
N TYR A 221 -13.30 -13.69 16.49
CA TYR A 221 -13.49 -12.39 17.13
C TYR A 221 -14.80 -11.71 16.67
N GLY A 222 -15.48 -10.94 17.52
CA GLY A 222 -16.75 -10.25 17.19
C GLY A 222 -16.59 -8.80 16.70
N ASP A 223 -15.34 -8.30 16.64
CA ASP A 223 -14.99 -6.91 16.33
C ASP A 223 -14.08 -6.84 15.10
N TYR A 224 -14.70 -7.02 13.93
CA TYR A 224 -14.13 -6.86 12.61
C TYR A 224 -14.49 -5.49 12.06
N ALA A 225 -13.59 -4.92 11.27
CA ALA A 225 -13.89 -3.71 10.54
C ALA A 225 -14.95 -3.97 9.46
N LEU A 226 -15.85 -3.00 9.32
CA LEU A 226 -17.03 -3.02 8.48
C LEU A 226 -16.93 -1.97 7.38
N SER A 227 -17.70 -2.08 6.30
CA SER A 227 -17.82 -0.95 5.36
C SER A 227 -18.22 0.34 6.08
N LYS A 228 -17.68 1.50 5.66
CA LYS A 228 -18.06 2.83 6.18
C LYS A 228 -19.58 3.02 6.23
N ASP A 229 -20.29 2.52 5.22
CA ASP A 229 -21.75 2.58 5.14
C ASP A 229 -22.42 1.79 6.26
N ALA A 230 -21.91 0.62 6.62
CA ALA A 230 -22.46 -0.19 7.70
C ALA A 230 -22.24 0.43 9.09
N VAL A 231 -21.05 1.02 9.32
CA VAL A 231 -20.79 1.79 10.56
C VAL A 231 -21.67 3.04 10.61
N SER A 232 -21.76 3.77 9.50
CA SER A 232 -22.58 4.98 9.40
C SER A 232 -24.07 4.67 9.62
N LEU A 233 -24.55 3.56 9.06
CA LEU A 233 -25.93 3.07 9.25
C LEU A 233 -26.24 2.79 10.72
N LEU A 234 -25.33 2.12 11.43
CA LEU A 234 -25.49 1.82 12.87
C LEU A 234 -25.56 3.12 13.70
N ILE A 235 -24.57 4.01 13.53
CA ILE A 235 -24.48 5.26 14.30
C ILE A 235 -25.70 6.14 14.01
N LYS A 236 -26.04 6.34 12.73
CA LYS A 236 -27.21 7.12 12.33
C LYS A 236 -28.51 6.52 12.87
N GLY A 237 -28.65 5.19 12.83
CA GLY A 237 -29.81 4.50 13.38
C GLY A 237 -30.04 4.74 14.86
N ILE A 238 -28.96 4.69 15.64
CA ILE A 238 -29.02 4.96 17.09
C ILE A 238 -29.30 6.44 17.35
N ASN A 239 -28.69 7.33 16.56
CA ASN A 239 -28.95 8.77 16.63
C ASN A 239 -30.41 9.11 16.37
N ASP A 240 -30.97 8.62 15.26
CA ASP A 240 -32.36 8.87 14.86
C ASP A 240 -33.36 8.28 15.87
N ALA A 241 -33.05 7.11 16.43
CA ALA A 241 -33.84 6.51 17.51
C ALA A 241 -33.81 7.37 18.78
N ASN A 242 -32.64 7.91 19.15
CA ASN A 242 -32.48 8.77 20.31
C ASN A 242 -33.18 10.12 20.14
N ILE A 243 -33.08 10.74 18.97
CA ILE A 243 -33.85 11.95 18.61
C ILE A 243 -35.37 11.70 18.75
N SER A 244 -35.81 10.47 18.45
CA SER A 244 -37.21 10.05 18.61
C SER A 244 -37.59 9.65 20.05
N GLY A 245 -36.69 9.81 21.02
CA GLY A 245 -36.94 9.55 22.44
C GLY A 245 -36.58 8.15 22.95
N ALA A 246 -35.87 7.32 22.16
CA ALA A 246 -35.55 5.95 22.56
C ALA A 246 -34.57 5.86 23.76
N GLY A 247 -33.72 6.86 23.96
CA GLY A 247 -32.78 6.93 25.08
C GLY A 247 -31.84 5.73 25.15
N ILE A 248 -31.23 5.36 24.03
CA ILE A 248 -30.21 4.32 23.88
C ILE A 248 -28.87 4.87 24.40
N THR A 249 -28.28 4.17 25.36
CA THR A 249 -27.02 4.51 26.04
C THR A 249 -25.98 3.40 25.95
N SER A 250 -26.38 2.17 25.61
CA SER A 250 -25.42 1.10 25.31
C SER A 250 -25.95 0.06 24.33
N ILE A 251 -25.04 -0.60 23.62
CA ILE A 251 -25.33 -1.76 22.78
C ILE A 251 -24.26 -2.84 22.97
N ASP A 252 -24.68 -4.10 22.83
CA ASP A 252 -23.78 -5.24 22.80
C ASP A 252 -23.80 -5.88 21.42
N VAL A 253 -22.70 -5.71 20.70
CA VAL A 253 -22.47 -6.29 19.37
C VAL A 253 -21.91 -7.70 19.56
N SER A 254 -22.62 -8.68 19.04
CA SER A 254 -22.20 -10.09 19.11
C SER A 254 -21.28 -10.47 17.97
N THR A 255 -21.50 -9.89 16.78
CA THR A 255 -20.56 -10.03 15.68
C THR A 255 -20.74 -8.93 14.64
N THR A 256 -19.65 -8.64 13.93
CA THR A 256 -19.56 -7.68 12.83
C THR A 256 -19.28 -8.39 11.49
N THR A 257 -19.53 -9.70 11.46
CA THR A 257 -19.70 -10.57 10.28
C THR A 257 -20.61 -11.74 10.67
N THR A 258 -21.24 -12.46 9.75
CA THR A 258 -22.20 -13.49 10.14
C THR A 258 -21.54 -14.83 10.50
N GLY A 259 -21.79 -15.33 11.71
CA GLY A 259 -21.12 -16.45 12.40
C GLY A 259 -21.17 -17.89 11.80
N LYS A 260 -21.28 -18.06 10.48
CA LYS A 260 -20.85 -19.23 9.65
C LYS A 260 -21.44 -19.06 8.25
N HIS A 261 -20.64 -18.55 7.31
CA HIS A 261 -20.95 -18.63 5.88
C HIS A 261 -19.71 -19.07 5.10
N SER A 262 -19.95 -19.71 3.95
CA SER A 262 -18.89 -20.07 2.99
C SER A 262 -18.02 -18.83 2.67
N PRO A 263 -16.71 -18.99 2.38
CA PRO A 263 -15.86 -17.90 1.87
C PRO A 263 -16.42 -17.18 0.63
N THR A 264 -17.42 -17.77 -0.03
CA THR A 264 -18.15 -17.19 -1.17
C THR A 264 -19.32 -16.28 -0.78
N SER A 265 -19.57 -16.07 0.53
CA SER A 265 -20.66 -15.22 1.00
C SER A 265 -20.33 -13.75 0.78
N ASN A 266 -21.30 -13.00 0.25
CA ASN A 266 -21.17 -11.55 0.04
C ASN A 266 -20.94 -10.78 1.36
N HIS A 267 -21.25 -11.37 2.52
CA HIS A 267 -20.98 -10.79 3.85
C HIS A 267 -19.54 -11.01 4.36
N TYR A 268 -18.76 -11.86 3.68
CA TYR A 268 -17.38 -12.23 4.02
C TYR A 268 -16.33 -11.53 3.13
N ALA A 269 -16.77 -10.81 2.07
CA ALA A 269 -15.87 -10.30 1.04
C ALA A 269 -14.68 -9.50 1.61
N SER A 270 -13.53 -9.66 0.96
CA SER A 270 -12.18 -9.21 1.33
C SER A 270 -11.97 -7.72 1.62
N ASN A 271 -13.03 -6.91 1.61
CA ASN A 271 -13.02 -5.44 1.81
C ASN A 271 -13.90 -5.03 3.01
N GLY A 272 -13.95 -5.85 4.06
CA GLY A 272 -14.67 -5.60 5.31
C GLY A 272 -16.06 -6.24 5.39
N GLY A 273 -16.46 -6.57 6.62
CA GLY A 273 -17.79 -7.09 6.89
C GLY A 273 -18.88 -6.08 6.51
N ARG A 274 -20.04 -6.57 6.10
CA ARG A 274 -21.19 -5.70 5.74
C ARG A 274 -22.43 -5.97 6.58
N ALA A 275 -22.26 -6.70 7.68
CA ALA A 275 -23.34 -7.09 8.57
C ALA A 275 -22.96 -6.90 10.04
N ILE A 276 -23.94 -6.53 10.86
CA ILE A 276 -23.79 -6.33 12.30
C ILE A 276 -24.91 -7.09 13.00
N ASP A 277 -24.54 -7.91 13.98
CA ASP A 277 -25.46 -8.59 14.89
C ASP A 277 -25.39 -7.95 16.28
N ILE A 278 -26.55 -7.56 16.80
CA ILE A 278 -26.69 -6.87 18.10
C ILE A 278 -27.58 -7.73 19.01
N ASP A 279 -27.06 -8.08 20.18
CA ASP A 279 -27.74 -8.97 21.14
C ASP A 279 -28.47 -8.22 22.26
N MET A 280 -27.98 -7.02 22.61
CA MET A 280 -28.55 -6.23 23.71
C MET A 280 -28.53 -4.72 23.40
N VAL A 281 -29.52 -4.02 23.95
CA VAL A 281 -29.63 -2.55 23.93
C VAL A 281 -29.93 -2.09 25.36
N ASN A 282 -29.15 -1.15 25.89
CA ASN A 282 -29.18 -0.68 27.28
C ASN A 282 -29.08 -1.81 28.32
N GLY A 283 -28.27 -2.83 28.01
CA GLY A 283 -28.12 -4.02 28.86
C GLY A 283 -29.30 -5.00 28.81
N ILE A 284 -30.29 -4.78 27.93
CA ILE A 284 -31.47 -5.63 27.83
C ILE A 284 -31.45 -6.46 26.54
N SER A 285 -31.69 -7.76 26.68
CA SER A 285 -31.60 -8.72 25.57
C SER A 285 -32.69 -8.50 24.54
N VAL A 286 -32.31 -8.56 23.26
CA VAL A 286 -33.26 -8.43 22.15
C VAL A 286 -34.12 -9.70 21.95
N LYS A 287 -33.78 -10.85 22.55
CA LYS A 287 -34.42 -12.16 22.29
C LYS A 287 -35.96 -12.22 22.53
N ASN A 288 -36.57 -11.27 23.22
CA ASN A 288 -38.01 -11.31 23.54
C ASN A 288 -38.75 -10.04 23.03
N PRO A 289 -39.65 -10.16 22.04
CA PRO A 289 -40.25 -9.02 21.34
C PRO A 289 -41.21 -8.15 22.17
N LYS A 290 -41.72 -8.66 23.32
CA LYS A 290 -42.67 -7.91 24.16
C LYS A 290 -42.04 -6.86 25.08
N SER A 291 -40.71 -6.79 25.19
CA SER A 291 -40.08 -6.02 26.27
C SER A 291 -39.30 -4.75 25.89
N HIS A 292 -39.13 -4.36 24.62
CA HIS A 292 -38.29 -3.18 24.33
C HIS A 292 -38.82 -2.25 23.24
N GLU A 293 -39.59 -1.24 23.67
CA GLU A 293 -39.87 -0.01 22.91
C GLU A 293 -38.60 0.58 22.27
N LYS A 294 -37.46 0.48 22.95
CA LYS A 294 -36.14 0.94 22.46
C LYS A 294 -35.58 0.12 21.30
N VAL A 295 -35.81 -1.19 21.29
CA VAL A 295 -35.37 -2.10 20.21
C VAL A 295 -36.24 -1.89 18.98
N ASP A 296 -37.56 -1.75 19.18
CA ASP A 296 -38.48 -1.37 18.11
C ASP A 296 -38.13 0.01 17.54
N ALA A 297 -37.86 1.00 18.38
CA ALA A 297 -37.44 2.34 17.95
C ALA A 297 -36.16 2.31 17.10
N PHE A 298 -35.15 1.54 17.50
CA PHE A 298 -33.92 1.38 16.70
C PHE A 298 -34.18 0.70 15.35
N GLN A 299 -34.88 -0.44 15.32
CA GLN A 299 -35.16 -1.14 14.07
C GLN A 299 -36.06 -0.32 13.12
N ARG A 300 -36.98 0.49 13.65
CA ARG A 300 -37.79 1.43 12.87
C ARG A 300 -36.98 2.61 12.34
N ALA A 301 -36.09 3.17 13.16
CA ALA A 301 -35.28 4.34 12.78
C ALA A 301 -34.38 4.06 11.56
N ILE A 302 -33.83 2.85 11.46
CA ILE A 302 -32.97 2.47 10.32
C ILE A 302 -33.76 2.04 9.08
N ARG A 303 -35.07 1.81 9.18
CA ARG A 303 -35.90 1.20 8.12
C ARG A 303 -35.88 1.99 6.81
N GLU A 304 -35.99 3.31 6.91
CA GLU A 304 -36.05 4.20 5.75
C GLU A 304 -34.66 4.57 5.19
N ASN A 305 -33.59 3.97 5.71
CA ASN A 305 -32.25 4.27 5.24
C ASN A 305 -31.99 3.63 3.86
N PRO A 306 -31.66 4.40 2.81
CA PRO A 306 -31.52 3.89 1.43
C PRO A 306 -30.39 2.87 1.24
N ILE A 307 -29.41 2.83 2.16
CA ILE A 307 -28.28 1.88 2.09
C ILE A 307 -28.57 0.57 2.86
N LEU A 308 -29.66 0.52 3.63
CA LEU A 308 -30.10 -0.68 4.35
C LEU A 308 -30.63 -1.72 3.36
N ARG A 309 -30.14 -2.96 3.45
CA ARG A 309 -30.59 -4.08 2.61
C ARG A 309 -31.29 -5.17 3.41
N GLU A 310 -30.79 -5.44 4.62
CA GLU A 310 -31.35 -6.43 5.54
C GLU A 310 -31.53 -5.79 6.92
N ASN A 311 -32.72 -5.96 7.52
CA ASN A 311 -33.03 -5.59 8.90
C ASN A 311 -33.88 -6.72 9.48
N PHE A 312 -33.21 -7.68 10.10
CA PHE A 312 -33.88 -8.79 10.77
C PHE A 312 -33.75 -8.65 12.26
N GLY A 313 -34.81 -8.97 12.97
CA GLY A 313 -34.81 -9.07 14.40
C GLY A 313 -36.13 -9.60 14.92
N PRO A 314 -36.28 -9.62 16.26
CA PRO A 314 -37.47 -10.11 16.92
C PRO A 314 -38.75 -9.33 16.58
N ASN A 315 -38.64 -8.02 16.33
CA ASN A 315 -39.79 -7.13 16.07
C ASN A 315 -40.03 -6.87 14.59
N ILE A 316 -38.97 -6.80 13.77
CA ILE A 316 -39.05 -6.47 12.34
C ILE A 316 -38.22 -7.48 11.54
N GLN A 317 -38.82 -8.04 10.48
CA GLN A 317 -38.17 -8.97 9.55
C GLN A 317 -38.34 -8.47 8.12
N GLU A 318 -37.39 -7.67 7.65
CA GLU A 318 -37.46 -7.00 6.35
C GLU A 318 -36.21 -7.21 5.50
N LYS A 319 -36.45 -7.44 4.21
CA LYS A 319 -35.42 -7.52 3.16
C LYS A 319 -35.83 -6.64 2.00
N GLU A 320 -34.98 -5.70 1.60
CA GLU A 320 -35.27 -4.73 0.53
C GLU A 320 -36.62 -4.01 0.70
N GLY A 321 -36.98 -3.64 1.93
CA GLY A 321 -38.26 -2.98 2.24
C GLY A 321 -39.49 -3.89 2.13
N LYS A 322 -39.32 -5.20 1.96
CA LYS A 322 -40.42 -6.19 1.95
C LYS A 322 -40.45 -6.96 3.25
N THR A 323 -41.62 -7.05 3.87
CA THR A 323 -41.87 -7.86 5.07
C THR A 323 -41.97 -9.35 4.69
N LYS A 324 -41.06 -10.18 5.18
CA LYS A 324 -41.16 -11.64 5.08
C LYS A 324 -40.66 -12.26 6.38
N ARG A 325 -41.39 -13.27 6.87
CA ARG A 325 -40.95 -14.02 8.05
C ARG A 325 -39.75 -14.89 7.67
N ILE A 326 -38.59 -14.65 8.28
CA ILE A 326 -37.36 -15.42 8.06
C ILE A 326 -36.97 -16.12 9.36
N SER A 327 -36.82 -17.45 9.29
CA SER A 327 -36.38 -18.27 10.43
C SER A 327 -34.91 -18.00 10.75
N GLY A 328 -34.55 -17.94 12.05
CA GLY A 328 -33.16 -17.88 12.51
C GLY A 328 -32.67 -16.56 13.12
N HIS A 329 -33.48 -15.50 13.12
CA HIS A 329 -33.08 -14.15 13.59
C HIS A 329 -33.94 -13.64 14.77
N ASN A 330 -34.31 -14.52 15.72
CA ASN A 330 -35.18 -14.17 16.86
C ASN A 330 -34.40 -13.73 18.11
N ASN A 331 -33.08 -13.88 18.13
CA ASN A 331 -32.23 -13.69 19.32
C ASN A 331 -31.22 -12.53 19.18
N HIS A 332 -31.13 -11.90 18.02
CA HIS A 332 -30.26 -10.77 17.71
C HIS A 332 -30.95 -9.86 16.68
N ILE A 333 -30.50 -8.61 16.57
CA ILE A 333 -30.82 -7.72 15.45
C ILE A 333 -29.69 -7.85 14.44
N HIS A 334 -30.00 -8.29 13.22
CA HIS A 334 -29.09 -8.38 12.09
C HIS A 334 -29.36 -7.22 11.13
N ILE A 335 -28.35 -6.38 10.90
CA ILE A 335 -28.40 -5.32 9.89
C ILE A 335 -27.32 -5.51 8.85
N ALA A 336 -27.63 -5.30 7.57
CA ALA A 336 -26.64 -5.39 6.51
C ALA A 336 -26.85 -4.39 5.36
N THR A 337 -25.75 -4.01 4.70
CA THR A 337 -25.71 -3.07 3.57
C THR A 337 -25.57 -3.74 2.20
N GLN A 338 -25.51 -5.08 2.14
CA GLN A 338 -25.50 -5.87 0.90
C GLN A 338 -26.46 -7.07 0.97
N LYS A 339 -26.84 -7.60 -0.19
CA LYS A 339 -27.68 -8.80 -0.29
C LYS A 339 -26.84 -10.04 0.08
N ARG A 340 -27.44 -10.98 0.83
CA ARG A 340 -26.96 -12.37 0.89
C ARG A 340 -26.82 -12.97 -0.49
#